data_AF-A0A3P6P3W1-F1
#
_entry.id   AF-A0A3P6P3W1-F1
#
_cell.length_a   1.000
_cell.length_b   1.000
_cell.length_c   1.000
_cell.angle_alpha   90.00
_cell.angle_beta   90.00
_cell.angle_gamma   90.00
#
_symmetry.space_group_name_H-M   'P 1'
#
loop_
_entity.id
_entity.type
_entity.pdbx_description
1 polymer ?
#
loop_
_entity_poly.entity_id
_entity_poly.type
_entity_poly.pdbx_seq_one_letter_code
_entity_poly.pdbx_strand_id
1 'polypeptide(L)'
;MLQILYSSLSASTYEWQTLDVLAKRIHIVPVYNSSVEITPTVMITACKYSTAISYFNDNMYTVDTRKAGIVSMYENQLTVMFRTFENGIFIFSMADQGDLLIAQIVLGKVHVIFDFGSLTQTTISGGTALNDGEWHEMRWIHQFDSVQLYIDSVIMNTTAPSGLYRKLDFDSKIHVGGRPPDDMSTGIETSYHGCLARVMLNNIDLLAEIPRQQRRDCQMPRPQLMTILPGGSVNIPFSFLPFSIEFRVLPQPSVILLLTDPKNASLLQIALNSDGLLVLKLFADTSEVEQLSHPGSSPASVFLSKIFVRSYSSNSFFLL
;
A
#
# COMPACT_ATOMS: atom_id res chain seq x y z
N MET A 1 -23.74 38.40 8.00
CA MET A 1 -24.95 37.55 8.06
C MET A 1 -24.73 36.37 7.13
N LEU A 2 -24.96 35.15 7.65
CA LEU A 2 -24.84 33.80 7.06
C LEU A 2 -23.49 33.38 6.43
N GLN A 3 -22.74 32.55 7.16
CA GLN A 3 -21.77 31.59 6.59
C GLN A 3 -22.50 30.24 6.51
N ILE A 4 -22.64 29.69 5.30
CA ILE A 4 -23.34 28.42 5.07
C ILE A 4 -22.28 27.32 4.95
N LEU A 5 -22.33 26.33 5.84
CA LEU A 5 -21.81 24.99 5.59
C LEU A 5 -23.02 24.15 5.17
N TYR A 6 -23.03 23.61 3.96
CA TYR A 6 -24.20 22.85 3.47
C TYR A 6 -24.19 21.42 4.03
N SER A 7 -25.31 21.01 4.64
CA SER A 7 -25.90 19.68 4.48
C SER A 7 -27.39 19.70 4.90
N SER A 8 -28.27 19.38 3.93
CA SER A 8 -29.72 19.10 4.04
C SER A 8 -30.71 20.25 4.40
N LEU A 9 -31.93 20.12 3.85
CA LEU A 9 -32.96 21.16 3.56
C LEU A 9 -34.04 21.30 4.65
N SER A 10 -33.71 21.51 5.92
CA SER A 10 -34.66 22.07 6.90
C SER A 10 -33.95 22.43 8.20
N ALA A 11 -34.20 23.63 8.73
CA ALA A 11 -33.60 24.11 9.99
C ALA A 11 -34.08 23.36 11.25
N SER A 12 -35.01 22.42 11.10
CA SER A 12 -35.67 21.70 12.20
C SER A 12 -35.27 20.22 12.34
N THR A 13 -34.43 19.70 11.46
CA THR A 13 -34.05 18.29 11.45
C THR A 13 -32.56 18.13 11.75
N TYR A 14 -32.24 17.69 12.97
CA TYR A 14 -30.93 17.11 13.31
C TYR A 14 -30.82 15.74 12.63
N GLU A 15 -30.65 15.73 11.31
CA GLU A 15 -30.17 14.55 10.61
C GLU A 15 -28.65 14.52 10.76
N TRP A 16 -28.18 13.65 11.64
CA TRP A 16 -26.79 13.24 11.69
C TRP A 16 -26.45 12.52 10.38
N GLN A 17 -26.05 13.26 9.35
CA GLN A 17 -25.34 12.65 8.24
C GLN A 17 -23.90 12.41 8.69
N THR A 18 -23.55 11.13 8.84
CA THR A 18 -22.17 10.69 8.98
C THR A 18 -21.41 11.05 7.70
N LEU A 19 -20.79 12.23 7.69
CA LEU A 19 -19.82 12.60 6.69
C LEU A 19 -18.46 12.08 7.17
N ASP A 20 -18.04 10.94 6.62
CA ASP A 20 -16.67 10.43 6.72
C ASP A 20 -15.73 11.35 5.91
N VAL A 21 -15.58 12.60 6.35
CA VAL A 21 -14.64 13.56 5.76
C VAL A 21 -13.41 13.61 6.64
N LEU A 22 -12.41 12.82 6.30
CA LEU A 22 -11.04 13.00 6.80
C LEU A 22 -10.39 14.14 6.02
N ALA A 23 -10.77 15.38 6.36
CA ALA A 23 -10.16 16.56 5.75
C ALA A 23 -8.68 16.63 6.13
N LYS A 24 -7.78 16.61 5.13
CA LYS A 24 -6.34 16.86 5.33
C LYS A 24 -6.08 18.29 5.82
N ARG A 25 -6.91 19.26 5.40
CA ARG A 25 -6.93 20.67 5.85
C ARG A 25 -8.34 21.27 5.67
N ILE A 26 -8.77 22.10 6.62
CA ILE A 26 -9.99 22.90 6.51
C ILE A 26 -9.57 24.36 6.28
N HIS A 27 -9.90 24.91 5.12
CA HIS A 27 -9.68 26.31 4.81
C HIS A 27 -10.99 27.08 4.91
N ILE A 28 -10.99 28.15 5.70
CA ILE A 28 -12.12 29.08 5.81
C ILE A 28 -11.77 30.30 4.98
N VAL A 29 -12.50 30.50 3.88
CA VAL A 29 -12.28 31.63 2.98
C VAL A 29 -13.47 32.59 3.07
N PRO A 30 -13.24 33.89 3.35
CA PRO A 30 -14.31 34.86 3.36
C PRO A 30 -14.85 35.07 1.94
N VAL A 31 -16.16 34.94 1.75
CA VAL A 31 -16.83 35.17 0.45
C VAL A 31 -16.96 36.67 0.14
N TYR A 32 -16.96 37.52 1.16
CA TYR A 32 -17.08 38.97 1.03
C TYR A 32 -15.97 39.69 1.79
N ASN A 33 -15.50 40.80 1.24
CA ASN A 33 -14.57 41.70 1.91
C ASN A 33 -15.32 42.47 3.01
N SER A 34 -15.00 42.20 4.27
CA SER A 34 -15.61 42.84 5.45
C SER A 34 -14.50 43.48 6.28
N SER A 35 -14.70 44.73 6.71
CA SER A 35 -13.81 45.44 7.63
C SER A 35 -14.01 45.04 9.10
N VAL A 36 -14.96 44.14 9.37
CA VAL A 36 -15.22 43.60 10.72
C VAL A 36 -14.35 42.37 10.94
N GLU A 37 -13.55 42.41 12.00
CA GLU A 37 -12.72 41.29 12.46
C GLU A 37 -13.63 40.18 13.01
N ILE A 38 -13.81 39.10 12.24
CA ILE A 38 -14.61 37.94 12.63
C ILE A 38 -13.66 36.77 12.85
N THR A 39 -13.69 36.20 14.05
CA THR A 39 -12.97 34.95 14.37
C THR A 39 -13.93 33.77 14.18
N PRO A 40 -13.89 33.04 13.05
CA PRO A 40 -14.76 31.88 12.87
C PRO A 40 -14.40 30.81 13.89
N THR A 41 -15.40 30.27 14.57
CA THR A 41 -15.23 29.11 15.46
C THR A 41 -15.74 27.88 14.74
N VAL A 42 -14.86 26.90 14.53
CA VAL A 42 -15.22 25.59 13.97
C VAL A 42 -15.19 24.57 15.09
N MET A 43 -16.33 23.94 15.37
CA MET A 43 -16.40 22.81 16.30
C MET A 43 -16.37 21.52 15.49
N ILE A 44 -15.32 20.73 15.68
CA ILE A 44 -15.17 19.41 15.05
C ILE A 44 -15.43 18.37 16.13
N THR A 45 -16.54 17.65 16.01
CA THR A 45 -16.81 16.48 16.86
C THR A 45 -16.28 15.24 16.15
N ALA A 46 -15.07 14.82 16.52
CA ALA A 46 -14.53 13.55 16.05
C ALA A 46 -14.98 12.42 17.00
N CYS A 47 -15.73 11.46 16.46
CA CYS A 47 -15.98 10.21 17.19
C CYS A 47 -14.66 9.44 17.29
N LYS A 48 -14.39 8.86 18.46
CA LYS A 48 -13.28 7.92 18.59
C LYS A 48 -13.64 6.68 17.77
N TYR A 49 -12.84 6.32 16.77
CA TYR A 49 -13.00 5.05 16.07
C TYR A 49 -13.07 3.92 17.10
N SER A 50 -14.03 3.00 16.95
CA SER A 50 -14.20 1.85 17.83
C SER A 50 -12.98 0.92 17.76
N THR A 51 -12.30 0.89 16.60
CA THR A 51 -11.07 0.15 16.35
C THR A 51 -9.85 1.07 16.28
N ALA A 52 -8.77 0.63 16.92
CA ALA A 52 -7.53 1.37 16.95
C ALA A 52 -6.73 1.18 15.65
N ILE A 53 -6.15 2.27 15.16
CA ILE A 53 -5.19 2.25 14.06
C ILE A 53 -4.03 1.33 14.44
N SER A 54 -3.72 0.36 13.59
CA SER A 54 -2.72 -0.66 13.87
C SER A 54 -1.56 -0.61 12.89
N TYR A 55 -0.35 -0.77 13.40
CA TYR A 55 0.88 -0.93 12.61
C TYR A 55 1.11 -2.40 12.24
N PHE A 56 1.49 -2.63 10.99
CA PHE A 56 1.85 -3.91 10.41
C PHE A 56 3.30 -3.86 9.98
N ASN A 57 4.10 -4.82 10.47
CA ASN A 57 5.50 -4.97 10.15
C ASN A 57 5.70 -6.35 9.53
N ASP A 58 5.06 -6.55 8.38
CA ASP A 58 5.05 -7.79 7.62
C ASP A 58 4.39 -8.99 8.32
N ASN A 59 3.64 -8.71 9.39
CA ASN A 59 2.91 -9.72 10.14
C ASN A 59 1.46 -9.77 9.67
N MET A 60 1.03 -10.91 9.14
CA MET A 60 -0.39 -11.16 8.85
C MET A 60 -1.14 -11.66 10.08
N TYR A 61 -2.47 -11.60 10.03
CA TYR A 61 -3.35 -12.38 10.90
C TYR A 61 -4.52 -12.93 10.09
N THR A 62 -5.20 -13.92 10.66
CA THR A 62 -6.33 -14.59 10.01
C THR A 62 -7.61 -14.26 10.74
N VAL A 63 -8.64 -13.89 9.99
CA VAL A 63 -10.01 -13.68 10.46
C VAL A 63 -10.83 -14.93 10.11
N ASP A 64 -11.49 -15.50 11.12
CA ASP A 64 -12.49 -16.55 10.92
C ASP A 64 -13.78 -15.92 10.41
N THR A 65 -14.18 -16.26 9.18
CA THR A 65 -15.31 -15.60 8.51
C THR A 65 -16.63 -15.86 9.20
N ARG A 66 -16.83 -17.07 9.74
CA ARG A 66 -18.06 -17.45 10.44
C ARG A 66 -18.20 -16.70 11.75
N LYS A 67 -17.11 -16.62 12.52
CA LYS A 67 -17.07 -15.89 13.80
C LYS A 67 -17.25 -14.39 13.59
N ALA A 68 -16.66 -13.84 12.53
CA ALA A 68 -16.79 -12.42 12.18
C ALA A 68 -18.16 -12.07 11.57
N GLY A 69 -19.01 -13.08 11.26
CA GLY A 69 -20.32 -12.85 10.65
C GLY A 69 -20.27 -12.49 9.17
N ILE A 70 -19.18 -12.85 8.48
CA ILE A 70 -19.01 -12.63 7.05
C ILE A 70 -19.83 -13.69 6.31
N VAL A 71 -20.69 -13.21 5.42
CA VAL A 71 -21.57 -14.04 4.61
C VAL A 71 -21.37 -13.72 3.14
N SER A 72 -21.69 -14.68 2.28
CA SER A 72 -21.61 -14.51 0.84
C SER A 72 -22.69 -13.59 0.31
N MET A 73 -22.34 -12.65 -0.56
CA MET A 73 -23.26 -11.60 -1.03
C MET A 73 -23.06 -11.30 -2.53
N TYR A 74 -24.13 -10.83 -3.18
CA TYR A 74 -24.12 -10.29 -4.55
C TYR A 74 -23.74 -8.80 -4.61
N GLU A 75 -23.75 -8.15 -3.45
CA GLU A 75 -23.33 -6.78 -3.27
C GLU A 75 -22.26 -6.79 -2.19
N ASN A 76 -21.06 -6.33 -2.53
CA ASN A 76 -19.93 -6.33 -1.61
C ASN A 76 -19.28 -4.95 -1.59
N GLN A 77 -18.80 -4.55 -0.42
CA GLN A 77 -17.99 -3.35 -0.26
C GLN A 77 -16.77 -3.66 0.60
N LEU A 78 -15.59 -3.45 0.01
CA LEU A 78 -14.32 -3.44 0.73
C LEU A 78 -13.84 -2.00 0.87
N THR A 79 -13.57 -1.55 2.08
CA THR A 79 -12.98 -0.23 2.37
C THR A 79 -11.69 -0.42 3.17
N VAL A 80 -10.57 0.08 2.64
CA VAL A 80 -9.28 0.04 3.33
C VAL A 80 -8.73 1.46 3.46
N MET A 81 -8.46 1.88 4.69
CA MET A 81 -7.73 3.11 4.98
C MET A 81 -6.32 2.77 5.38
N PHE A 82 -5.36 3.18 4.56
CA PHE A 82 -3.97 2.75 4.66
C PHE A 82 -3.01 3.93 4.53
N ARG A 83 -1.80 3.72 5.06
CA ARG A 83 -0.62 4.54 4.78
C ARG A 83 0.60 3.64 4.75
N THR A 84 1.45 3.80 3.74
CA THR A 84 2.67 3.01 3.55
C THR A 84 3.65 3.77 2.64
N PHE A 85 4.91 3.32 2.61
CA PHE A 85 5.91 3.72 1.62
C PHE A 85 6.25 2.59 0.65
N GLU A 86 5.69 1.40 0.86
CA GLU A 86 6.08 0.17 0.19
C GLU A 86 4.92 -0.44 -0.60
N ASN A 87 5.24 -1.43 -1.42
CA ASN A 87 4.21 -2.32 -1.93
C ASN A 87 3.71 -3.21 -0.78
N GLY A 88 2.50 -3.72 -0.90
CA GLY A 88 2.02 -4.69 0.08
C GLY A 88 0.58 -5.10 -0.15
N ILE A 89 0.17 -6.15 0.55
CA ILE A 89 -1.16 -6.75 0.44
C ILE A 89 -2.04 -6.37 1.64
N PHE A 90 -3.21 -5.81 1.37
CA PHE A 90 -4.16 -5.44 2.42
C PHE A 90 -4.95 -6.65 2.90
N ILE A 91 -5.57 -7.37 1.95
CA ILE A 91 -6.37 -8.55 2.23
C ILE A 91 -6.11 -9.64 1.18
N PHE A 92 -6.24 -10.88 1.63
CA PHE A 92 -6.22 -12.07 0.78
C PHE A 92 -7.33 -13.02 1.23
N SER A 93 -8.22 -13.35 0.31
CA SER A 93 -9.22 -14.41 0.48
C SER A 93 -9.31 -15.23 -0.78
N MET A 94 -9.24 -16.55 -0.63
CA MET A 94 -9.40 -17.52 -1.70
C MET A 94 -10.28 -18.63 -1.16
N ALA A 95 -11.37 -18.93 -1.85
CA ALA A 95 -12.26 -20.03 -1.51
C ALA A 95 -11.97 -21.25 -2.38
N ASP A 96 -12.24 -22.44 -1.83
CA ASP A 96 -12.07 -23.73 -2.53
C ASP A 96 -12.87 -23.81 -3.85
N GLN A 97 -13.94 -23.02 -3.97
CA GLN A 97 -14.80 -22.96 -5.15
C GLN A 97 -14.26 -22.05 -6.26
N GLY A 98 -13.11 -21.39 -6.04
CA GLY A 98 -12.44 -20.53 -7.01
C GLY A 98 -12.67 -19.03 -6.80
N ASP A 99 -13.55 -18.65 -5.87
CA ASP A 99 -13.76 -17.26 -5.48
C ASP A 99 -12.49 -16.66 -4.90
N LEU A 100 -12.21 -15.43 -5.29
CA LEU A 100 -10.98 -14.73 -4.98
C LEU A 100 -11.29 -13.28 -4.67
N LEU A 101 -10.70 -12.76 -3.60
CA LEU A 101 -10.63 -11.34 -3.34
C LEU A 101 -9.26 -10.98 -2.76
N ILE A 102 -8.48 -10.27 -3.55
CA ILE A 102 -7.17 -9.76 -3.18
C ILE A 102 -7.17 -8.25 -3.39
N ALA A 103 -6.75 -7.50 -2.39
CA ALA A 103 -6.49 -6.07 -2.53
C ALA A 103 -5.07 -5.76 -2.08
N GLN A 104 -4.31 -5.05 -2.91
CA GLN A 104 -2.91 -4.74 -2.69
C GLN A 104 -2.52 -3.38 -3.27
N ILE A 105 -1.39 -2.85 -2.83
CA ILE A 105 -0.72 -1.70 -3.42
C ILE A 105 0.58 -2.14 -4.08
N VAL A 106 0.75 -1.79 -5.35
CA VAL A 106 1.92 -2.12 -6.17
C VAL A 106 2.33 -0.88 -6.94
N LEU A 107 3.59 -0.45 -6.80
CA LEU A 107 4.15 0.72 -7.49
C LEU A 107 3.29 1.98 -7.33
N GLY A 108 2.78 2.19 -6.11
CA GLY A 108 1.95 3.35 -5.76
C GLY A 108 0.53 3.35 -6.35
N LYS A 109 0.06 2.24 -6.91
CA LYS A 109 -1.31 2.05 -7.38
C LYS A 109 -2.01 0.97 -6.58
N VAL A 110 -3.30 1.11 -6.33
CA VAL A 110 -4.11 0.04 -5.75
C VAL A 110 -4.55 -0.90 -6.85
N HIS A 111 -4.44 -2.19 -6.59
CA HIS A 111 -4.93 -3.28 -7.44
C HIS A 111 -5.88 -4.15 -6.62
N VAL A 112 -7.07 -4.40 -7.16
CA VAL A 112 -8.01 -5.38 -6.62
C VAL A 112 -8.19 -6.48 -7.67
N ILE A 113 -7.84 -7.71 -7.30
CA ILE A 113 -7.96 -8.91 -8.12
C ILE A 113 -9.09 -9.74 -7.52
N PHE A 114 -10.08 -10.09 -8.32
CA PHE A 114 -11.26 -10.79 -7.85
C PHE A 114 -11.80 -11.80 -8.86
N ASP A 115 -12.46 -12.83 -8.32
CA ASP A 115 -13.19 -13.85 -9.06
C ASP A 115 -14.38 -14.27 -8.19
N PHE A 116 -15.51 -14.59 -8.82
CA PHE A 116 -16.75 -15.02 -8.19
C PHE A 116 -17.03 -16.51 -8.46
N GLY A 117 -15.98 -17.32 -8.63
CA GLY A 117 -16.08 -18.76 -8.86
C GLY A 117 -16.09 -19.17 -10.34
N SER A 118 -15.76 -18.25 -11.26
CA SER A 118 -15.67 -18.55 -12.70
C SER A 118 -14.28 -19.03 -13.13
N LEU A 119 -13.29 -19.02 -12.24
CA LEU A 119 -11.88 -19.32 -12.51
C LEU A 119 -11.27 -18.40 -13.60
N THR A 120 -11.82 -17.20 -13.71
CA THR A 120 -11.40 -16.11 -14.60
C THR A 120 -11.25 -14.83 -13.80
N GLN A 121 -10.04 -14.58 -13.33
CA GLN A 121 -9.73 -13.41 -12.50
C GLN A 121 -9.94 -12.11 -13.28
N THR A 122 -10.53 -11.12 -12.61
CA THR A 122 -10.66 -9.75 -13.09
C THR A 122 -9.83 -8.84 -12.20
N THR A 123 -9.10 -7.90 -12.81
CA THR A 123 -8.28 -6.93 -12.08
C THR A 123 -8.77 -5.52 -12.36
N ILE A 124 -9.02 -4.76 -11.29
CA ILE A 124 -9.28 -3.32 -11.35
C ILE A 124 -8.17 -2.58 -10.60
N SER A 125 -7.66 -1.50 -11.19
CA SER A 125 -6.59 -0.71 -10.57
C SER A 125 -6.85 0.79 -10.69
N GLY A 126 -6.27 1.57 -9.79
CA GLY A 126 -6.51 3.00 -9.70
C GLY A 126 -5.56 3.74 -8.75
N GLY A 127 -5.59 5.07 -8.85
CA GLY A 127 -4.69 5.96 -8.10
C GLY A 127 -3.28 6.03 -8.68
N THR A 128 -2.43 6.84 -8.05
CA THR A 128 -1.01 7.01 -8.39
C THR A 128 -0.27 7.57 -7.18
N ALA A 129 0.95 7.08 -6.93
CA ALA A 129 1.80 7.50 -5.82
C ALA A 129 1.12 7.43 -4.43
N LEU A 130 0.27 6.41 -4.22
CA LEU A 130 -0.45 6.20 -2.95
C LEU A 130 0.44 5.63 -1.82
N ASN A 131 1.71 5.36 -2.12
CA ASN A 131 2.74 4.94 -1.17
C ASN A 131 3.63 6.15 -0.77
N ASP A 132 3.03 7.31 -0.57
CA ASP A 132 3.72 8.57 -0.21
C ASP A 132 3.84 8.78 1.31
N GLY A 133 3.36 7.81 2.10
CA GLY A 133 3.34 7.87 3.57
C GLY A 133 2.14 8.58 4.17
N GLU A 134 1.26 9.15 3.36
CA GLU A 134 0.04 9.82 3.79
C GLU A 134 -1.12 8.82 3.85
N TRP A 135 -2.23 9.25 4.48
CA TRP A 135 -3.43 8.44 4.56
C TRP A 135 -4.20 8.50 3.25
N HIS A 136 -4.52 7.33 2.72
CA HIS A 136 -5.42 7.14 1.59
C HIS A 136 -6.54 6.17 1.94
N GLU A 137 -7.67 6.34 1.28
CA GLU A 137 -8.78 5.39 1.34
C GLU A 137 -8.98 4.75 -0.03
N MET A 138 -8.97 3.42 -0.09
CA MET A 138 -9.56 2.69 -1.22
C MET A 138 -10.95 2.19 -0.85
N ARG A 139 -11.86 2.23 -1.82
CA ARG A 139 -13.18 1.60 -1.72
C ARG A 139 -13.47 0.82 -2.99
N TRP A 140 -13.61 -0.49 -2.85
CA TRP A 140 -14.04 -1.38 -3.92
C TRP A 140 -15.51 -1.71 -3.69
N ILE A 141 -16.35 -1.40 -4.66
CA ILE A 141 -17.79 -1.62 -4.62
C ILE A 141 -18.14 -2.57 -5.74
N HIS A 142 -18.72 -3.70 -5.38
CA HIS A 142 -19.27 -4.67 -6.30
C HIS A 142 -20.79 -4.69 -6.13
N GLN A 143 -21.50 -4.44 -7.21
CA GLN A 143 -22.95 -4.45 -7.31
C GLN A 143 -23.33 -5.27 -8.54
N PHE A 144 -23.52 -6.58 -8.33
CA PHE A 144 -23.88 -7.51 -9.41
C PHE A 144 -22.90 -7.40 -10.60
N ASP A 145 -23.33 -6.91 -11.76
CA ASP A 145 -22.50 -6.77 -12.97
C ASP A 145 -21.53 -5.56 -12.95
N SER A 146 -21.60 -4.70 -11.94
CA SER A 146 -20.79 -3.48 -11.86
C SER A 146 -19.78 -3.55 -10.73
N VAL A 147 -18.52 -3.28 -11.05
CA VAL A 147 -17.43 -3.16 -10.07
C VAL A 147 -16.77 -1.79 -10.23
N GLN A 148 -16.68 -1.05 -9.15
CA GLN A 148 -16.08 0.29 -9.11
C GLN A 148 -14.96 0.34 -8.08
N LEU A 149 -13.90 1.05 -8.42
CA LEU A 149 -12.80 1.36 -7.50
C LEU A 149 -12.74 2.88 -7.28
N TYR A 150 -12.83 3.28 -6.02
CA TYR A 150 -12.64 4.66 -5.57
C TYR A 150 -11.33 4.76 -4.80
N ILE A 151 -10.61 5.85 -5.04
CA ILE A 151 -9.48 6.29 -4.23
C ILE A 151 -9.80 7.69 -3.73
N ASP A 152 -9.69 7.90 -2.42
CA ASP A 152 -9.97 9.18 -1.76
C ASP A 152 -11.31 9.81 -2.18
N SER A 153 -12.35 8.97 -2.21
CA SER A 153 -13.72 9.31 -2.64
C SER A 153 -13.90 9.68 -4.12
N VAL A 154 -12.86 9.57 -4.95
CA VAL A 154 -12.95 9.79 -6.40
C VAL A 154 -12.98 8.45 -7.11
N ILE A 155 -13.92 8.27 -8.04
CA ILE A 155 -14.00 7.06 -8.86
C ILE A 155 -12.79 7.01 -9.80
N MET A 156 -11.99 5.96 -9.69
CA MET A 156 -10.79 5.77 -10.50
C MET A 156 -11.08 4.93 -11.74
N ASN A 157 -11.89 3.88 -11.58
CA ASN A 157 -12.15 2.93 -12.64
C ASN A 157 -13.48 2.19 -12.41
N THR A 158 -14.05 1.65 -13.48
CA THR A 158 -15.26 0.83 -13.47
C THR A 158 -15.08 -0.32 -14.44
N THR A 159 -15.42 -1.54 -14.01
CA THR A 159 -15.35 -2.75 -14.83
C THR A 159 -16.56 -3.64 -14.55
N ALA A 160 -16.75 -4.66 -15.39
CA ALA A 160 -17.63 -5.79 -15.08
C ALA A 160 -16.78 -7.00 -14.65
N PRO A 161 -17.32 -7.88 -13.79
CA PRO A 161 -16.69 -9.17 -13.49
C PRO A 161 -16.62 -10.05 -14.74
N SER A 162 -15.51 -10.77 -14.91
CA SER A 162 -15.41 -11.83 -15.91
C SER A 162 -16.22 -13.06 -15.48
N GLY A 163 -16.67 -13.86 -16.45
CA GLY A 163 -17.48 -15.04 -16.18
C GLY A 163 -18.94 -14.75 -15.86
N LEU A 164 -19.68 -15.78 -15.41
CA LEU A 164 -21.15 -15.74 -15.28
C LEU A 164 -21.63 -15.60 -13.82
N TYR A 165 -20.79 -15.94 -12.85
CA TYR A 165 -21.15 -15.87 -11.44
C TYR A 165 -20.97 -14.46 -10.87
N ARG A 166 -21.83 -14.11 -9.91
CA ARG A 166 -21.91 -12.76 -9.30
C ARG A 166 -21.97 -12.76 -7.78
N LYS A 167 -21.98 -13.94 -7.18
CA LYS A 167 -21.97 -14.08 -5.73
C LYS A 167 -20.52 -14.25 -5.33
N LEU A 168 -20.05 -13.43 -4.40
CA LEU A 168 -18.73 -13.64 -3.80
C LEU A 168 -18.92 -14.53 -2.58
N ASP A 169 -18.35 -15.73 -2.64
CA ASP A 169 -18.27 -16.70 -1.57
C ASP A 169 -16.90 -16.62 -0.88
N PHE A 170 -16.90 -16.75 0.45
CA PHE A 170 -15.68 -16.72 1.25
C PHE A 170 -15.44 -18.09 1.90
N ASP A 171 -14.18 -18.52 1.96
CA ASP A 171 -13.80 -19.65 2.82
C ASP A 171 -13.88 -19.27 4.31
N SER A 172 -13.65 -20.24 5.18
CA SER A 172 -13.49 -20.10 6.63
C SER A 172 -12.49 -19.02 7.06
N LYS A 173 -11.55 -18.62 6.19
CA LYS A 173 -10.43 -17.74 6.53
C LYS A 173 -10.25 -16.59 5.54
N ILE A 174 -10.04 -15.40 6.09
CA ILE A 174 -9.53 -14.22 5.36
C ILE A 174 -8.23 -13.79 6.03
N HIS A 175 -7.21 -13.48 5.24
CA HIS A 175 -5.93 -13.00 5.72
C HIS A 175 -5.84 -11.49 5.53
N VAL A 176 -5.35 -10.79 6.55
CA VAL A 176 -5.17 -9.33 6.53
C VAL A 176 -3.71 -9.00 6.81
N GLY A 177 -3.15 -8.07 6.04
CA GLY A 177 -1.76 -7.63 6.13
C GLY A 177 -0.73 -8.64 5.59
N GLY A 178 -1.18 -9.68 4.90
CA GLY A 178 -0.35 -10.69 4.26
C GLY A 178 -1.19 -11.83 3.70
N ARG A 179 -0.51 -12.82 3.12
CA ARG A 179 -1.12 -14.05 2.61
C ARG A 179 -0.34 -15.29 3.06
N PRO A 180 -0.95 -16.48 3.06
CA PRO A 180 -0.22 -17.73 3.26
C PRO A 180 0.94 -17.86 2.24
N PRO A 181 2.07 -18.47 2.65
CA PRO A 181 3.15 -18.75 1.73
C PRO A 181 2.66 -19.68 0.60
N ASP A 182 2.89 -19.28 -0.63
CA ASP A 182 2.74 -20.15 -1.79
C ASP A 182 3.89 -19.88 -2.77
N ASP A 183 4.22 -20.89 -3.57
CA ASP A 183 5.29 -20.82 -4.57
C ASP A 183 4.76 -20.36 -5.95
N MET A 184 3.44 -20.11 -6.09
CA MET A 184 2.77 -19.94 -7.39
C MET A 184 2.11 -18.57 -7.62
N SER A 185 1.91 -17.74 -6.61
CA SER A 185 1.23 -16.44 -6.78
C SER A 185 2.20 -15.33 -7.22
N THR A 186 2.62 -15.37 -8.48
CA THR A 186 3.42 -14.29 -9.09
C THR A 186 2.57 -13.00 -9.22
N GLY A 187 3.14 -11.84 -8.85
CA GLY A 187 2.44 -10.55 -8.95
C GLY A 187 1.49 -10.24 -7.78
N ILE A 188 1.42 -11.11 -6.76
CA ILE A 188 0.68 -10.86 -5.53
C ILE A 188 1.66 -10.67 -4.38
N GLU A 189 1.59 -9.52 -3.71
CA GLU A 189 2.45 -9.16 -2.60
C GLU A 189 2.24 -10.11 -1.40
N THR A 190 3.29 -10.35 -0.63
CA THR A 190 3.27 -11.37 0.45
C THR A 190 2.84 -10.82 1.80
N SER A 191 3.19 -9.57 2.07
CA SER A 191 3.02 -8.93 3.37
C SER A 191 2.69 -7.45 3.21
N TYR A 192 2.31 -6.80 4.30
CA TYR A 192 2.09 -5.36 4.36
C TYR A 192 2.94 -4.74 5.46
N HIS A 193 3.65 -3.69 5.06
CA HIS A 193 4.40 -2.82 5.95
C HIS A 193 3.77 -1.44 5.96
N GLY A 194 3.27 -0.99 7.10
CA GLY A 194 2.61 0.31 7.22
C GLY A 194 1.50 0.32 8.26
N CYS A 195 0.58 1.28 8.17
CA CYS A 195 -0.57 1.30 9.07
C CYS A 195 -1.88 1.10 8.33
N LEU A 196 -2.82 0.47 9.04
CA LEU A 196 -4.22 0.38 8.64
C LEU A 196 -5.07 1.05 9.71
N ALA A 197 -5.88 2.03 9.29
CA ALA A 197 -6.87 2.68 10.14
C ALA A 197 -8.25 2.04 10.02
N ARG A 198 -8.52 1.36 8.90
CA ARG A 198 -9.80 0.72 8.61
C ARG A 198 -9.60 -0.42 7.62
N VAL A 199 -10.20 -1.58 7.88
CA VAL A 199 -10.37 -2.66 6.91
C VAL A 199 -11.79 -3.20 7.10
N MET A 200 -12.72 -2.70 6.30
CA MET A 200 -14.14 -3.04 6.39
C MET A 200 -14.53 -3.90 5.19
N LEU A 201 -15.17 -5.03 5.43
CA LEU A 201 -15.78 -5.87 4.41
C LEU A 201 -17.27 -6.06 4.76
N ASN A 202 -18.18 -5.57 3.92
CA ASN A 202 -19.63 -5.71 4.12
C ASN A 202 -20.08 -5.29 5.53
N ASN A 203 -19.58 -4.14 6.00
CA ASN A 203 -19.83 -3.57 7.33
C ASN A 203 -19.20 -4.35 8.51
N ILE A 204 -18.38 -5.37 8.25
CA ILE A 204 -17.59 -6.06 9.27
C ILE A 204 -16.19 -5.44 9.34
N ASP A 205 -15.78 -5.03 10.54
CA ASP A 205 -14.46 -4.47 10.80
C ASP A 205 -13.42 -5.58 11.04
N LEU A 206 -12.62 -5.87 10.02
CA LEU A 206 -11.59 -6.90 10.10
C LEU A 206 -10.44 -6.50 11.04
N LEU A 207 -10.20 -5.19 11.29
CA LEU A 207 -9.17 -4.75 12.25
C LEU A 207 -9.59 -5.01 13.70
N ALA A 208 -10.89 -5.12 13.98
CA ALA A 208 -11.37 -5.48 15.31
C ALA A 208 -10.87 -6.86 15.74
N GLU A 209 -10.67 -7.77 14.78
CA GLU A 209 -10.24 -9.15 14.98
C GLU A 209 -8.71 -9.30 15.16
N ILE A 210 -7.93 -8.20 15.14
CA ILE A 210 -6.48 -8.27 15.37
C ILE A 210 -6.20 -8.88 16.75
N PRO A 211 -5.37 -9.94 16.84
CA PRO A 211 -4.94 -10.51 18.11
C PRO A 211 -4.30 -9.45 19.00
N ARG A 212 -4.67 -9.42 20.28
CA ARG A 212 -4.21 -8.39 21.24
C ARG A 212 -2.68 -8.24 21.29
N GLN A 213 -1.93 -9.33 21.08
CA GLN A 213 -0.47 -9.36 21.09
C GLN A 213 0.17 -8.69 19.86
N GLN A 214 -0.56 -8.64 18.74
CA GLN A 214 -0.11 -8.05 17.48
C GLN A 214 -0.53 -6.59 17.33
N ARG A 215 -1.42 -6.10 18.20
CA ARG A 215 -1.81 -4.68 18.21
C ARG A 215 -0.60 -3.82 18.55
N ARG A 216 -0.23 -2.95 17.62
CA ARG A 216 0.86 -1.99 17.75
C ARG A 216 0.34 -0.62 17.36
N ASP A 217 0.72 0.38 18.13
CA ASP A 217 0.42 1.76 17.79
C ASP A 217 1.07 2.10 16.46
N CYS A 218 0.33 2.85 15.67
CA CYS A 218 0.70 3.21 14.32
C CYS A 218 1.94 4.13 14.30
N GLN A 219 3.10 3.54 14.06
CA GLN A 219 4.39 4.21 13.94
C GLN A 219 4.98 3.88 12.57
N MET A 220 4.92 4.83 11.64
CA MET A 220 5.69 4.69 10.39
C MET A 220 6.95 5.54 10.52
N PRO A 221 8.15 4.94 10.49
CA PRO A 221 9.35 5.73 10.32
C PRO A 221 9.21 6.46 8.98
N ARG A 222 9.44 7.78 8.97
CA ARG A 222 9.63 8.45 7.69
C ARG A 222 10.84 7.79 7.02
N PRO A 223 10.77 7.38 5.75
CA PRO A 223 11.91 6.90 5.00
C PRO A 223 12.98 7.97 5.16
N GLN A 224 14.12 7.58 5.72
CA GLN A 224 15.23 8.49 5.85
C GLN A 224 15.79 8.68 4.44
N LEU A 225 15.27 9.69 3.73
CA LEU A 225 15.88 10.16 2.51
C LEU A 225 17.24 10.74 2.90
N MET A 226 18.29 10.08 2.43
CA MET A 226 19.66 10.47 2.67
C MET A 226 20.28 10.89 1.35
N THR A 227 20.80 12.11 1.28
CA THR A 227 21.60 12.57 0.15
C THR A 227 23.07 12.37 0.48
N ILE A 228 23.73 11.49 -0.27
CA ILE A 228 25.17 11.29 -0.19
C ILE A 228 25.82 12.18 -1.24
N LEU A 229 26.65 13.14 -0.80
CA LEU A 229 27.39 14.03 -1.69
C LEU A 229 28.60 13.29 -2.30
N PRO A 230 29.16 13.77 -3.44
CA PRO A 230 30.35 13.17 -4.04
C PRO A 230 31.50 12.99 -3.03
N GLY A 231 32.06 11.78 -2.98
CA GLY A 231 33.10 11.40 -2.02
C GLY A 231 32.59 11.00 -0.63
N GLY A 232 31.29 11.14 -0.36
CA GLY A 232 30.65 10.62 0.85
C GLY A 232 30.35 9.13 0.74
N SER A 233 30.32 8.46 1.88
CA SER A 233 29.83 7.09 2.02
C SER A 233 29.12 6.92 3.36
N VAL A 234 28.20 5.97 3.44
CA VAL A 234 27.46 5.66 4.66
C VAL A 234 27.49 4.15 4.89
N ASN A 235 27.89 3.75 6.09
CA ASN A 235 27.92 2.35 6.51
C ASN A 235 26.64 2.04 7.28
N ILE A 236 25.80 1.17 6.73
CA ILE A 236 24.54 0.75 7.34
C ILE A 236 24.72 -0.69 7.84
N PRO A 237 24.77 -0.94 9.16
CA PRO A 237 24.78 -2.29 9.68
C PRO A 237 23.44 -2.96 9.37
N PHE A 238 23.48 -4.19 8.85
CA PHE A 238 22.30 -4.99 8.54
C PHE A 238 22.38 -6.32 9.28
N SER A 239 21.23 -6.86 9.68
CA SER A 239 21.13 -8.16 10.38
C SER A 239 20.23 -9.16 9.64
N PHE A 240 19.60 -8.75 8.54
CA PHE A 240 18.65 -9.57 7.79
C PHE A 240 18.75 -9.33 6.27
N LEU A 241 18.44 -10.39 5.53
CA LEU A 241 18.18 -10.40 4.09
C LEU A 241 16.82 -11.10 3.89
N PRO A 242 16.01 -10.71 2.89
CA PRO A 242 16.29 -9.71 1.87
C PRO A 242 16.11 -8.27 2.37
N PHE A 243 16.72 -7.32 1.66
CA PHE A 243 16.42 -5.90 1.81
C PHE A 243 16.22 -5.24 0.44
N SER A 244 15.51 -4.12 0.42
CA SER A 244 15.32 -3.31 -0.77
C SER A 244 15.83 -1.89 -0.58
N ILE A 245 16.48 -1.35 -1.60
CA ILE A 245 16.96 0.04 -1.63
C ILE A 245 16.45 0.70 -2.89
N GLU A 246 15.92 1.93 -2.73
CA GLU A 246 15.58 2.82 -3.82
C GLU A 246 16.55 3.99 -3.82
N PHE A 247 17.15 4.30 -4.97
CA PHE A 247 18.11 5.38 -5.09
C PHE A 247 17.83 6.26 -6.31
N ARG A 248 18.34 7.49 -6.22
CA ARG A 248 18.36 8.48 -7.28
C ARG A 248 19.79 8.95 -7.46
N VAL A 249 20.41 8.62 -8.59
CA VAL A 249 21.80 8.98 -8.88
C VAL A 249 21.93 9.80 -10.15
N LEU A 250 22.95 10.65 -10.18
CA LEU A 250 23.39 11.31 -11.40
C LEU A 250 24.00 10.27 -12.35
N PRO A 251 23.90 10.46 -13.67
CA PRO A 251 24.47 9.54 -14.66
C PRO A 251 26.00 9.70 -14.73
N GLN A 252 26.68 9.33 -13.65
CA GLN A 252 28.13 9.33 -13.52
C GLN A 252 28.60 8.01 -12.89
N PRO A 253 29.76 7.48 -13.29
CA PRO A 253 30.31 6.26 -12.70
C PRO A 253 30.40 6.36 -11.19
N SER A 254 29.68 5.48 -10.49
CA SER A 254 29.55 5.57 -9.03
C SER A 254 29.25 4.22 -8.42
N VAL A 255 29.76 3.99 -7.21
CA VAL A 255 29.42 2.81 -6.42
C VAL A 255 28.18 3.15 -5.60
N ILE A 256 27.09 2.40 -5.84
CA ILE A 256 25.80 2.64 -5.19
C ILE A 256 25.71 1.82 -3.91
N LEU A 257 26.15 0.57 -3.95
CA LEU A 257 26.11 -0.35 -2.82
C LEU A 257 27.37 -1.22 -2.81
N LEU A 258 28.02 -1.32 -1.66
CA LEU A 258 29.09 -2.29 -1.40
C LEU A 258 28.70 -3.09 -0.16
N LEU A 259 28.47 -4.40 -0.35
CA LEU A 259 28.21 -5.33 0.73
C LEU A 259 29.53 -5.94 1.18
N THR A 260 29.82 -5.84 2.48
CA THR A 260 31.01 -6.46 3.07
C THR A 260 30.65 -7.45 4.17
N ASP A 261 31.51 -8.44 4.38
CA ASP A 261 31.40 -9.36 5.51
C ASP A 261 31.88 -8.68 6.82
N PRO A 262 31.75 -9.34 7.99
CA PRO A 262 32.24 -8.80 9.27
C PRO A 262 33.76 -8.57 9.35
N LYS A 263 34.54 -9.09 8.38
CA LYS A 263 35.98 -8.91 8.25
C LYS A 263 36.33 -7.86 7.18
N ASN A 264 35.34 -7.10 6.70
CA ASN A 264 35.44 -6.11 5.63
C ASN A 264 35.85 -6.67 4.25
N ALA A 265 35.69 -7.97 4.02
CA ALA A 265 35.82 -8.55 2.69
C ALA A 265 34.61 -8.16 1.84
N SER A 266 34.84 -7.68 0.62
CA SER A 266 33.77 -7.35 -0.33
C SER A 266 33.08 -8.64 -0.77
N LEU A 267 31.76 -8.68 -0.66
CA LEU A 267 30.93 -9.82 -1.07
C LEU A 267 30.23 -9.52 -2.40
N LEU A 268 29.67 -8.32 -2.50
CA LEU A 268 28.85 -7.87 -3.61
C LEU A 268 29.01 -6.36 -3.80
N GLN A 269 29.04 -5.91 -5.05
CA GLN A 269 29.04 -4.50 -5.40
C GLN A 269 27.99 -4.22 -6.48
N ILE A 270 27.28 -3.12 -6.32
CA ILE A 270 26.41 -2.54 -7.33
C ILE A 270 26.95 -1.16 -7.67
N ALA A 271 27.23 -0.96 -8.95
CA ALA A 271 27.78 0.29 -9.46
C ALA A 271 27.08 0.72 -10.74
N LEU A 272 27.11 2.02 -11.00
CA LEU A 272 26.80 2.59 -12.30
C LEU A 272 28.10 2.65 -13.11
N ASN A 273 28.12 2.08 -14.32
CA ASN A 273 29.28 2.14 -15.20
C ASN A 273 29.34 3.45 -16.02
N SER A 274 30.33 3.58 -16.90
CA SER A 274 30.47 4.74 -17.82
C SER A 274 29.30 4.93 -18.77
N ASP A 275 28.58 3.87 -19.07
CA ASP A 275 27.48 3.85 -20.03
C ASP A 275 26.13 4.10 -19.36
N GLY A 276 26.11 4.34 -18.04
CA GLY A 276 24.89 4.53 -17.26
C GLY A 276 24.11 3.25 -16.98
N LEU A 277 24.74 2.08 -17.13
CA LEU A 277 24.17 0.79 -16.81
C LEU A 277 24.48 0.38 -15.37
N LEU A 278 23.53 -0.31 -14.75
CA LEU A 278 23.72 -0.91 -13.43
C LEU A 278 24.46 -2.24 -13.58
N VAL A 279 25.58 -2.36 -12.89
CA VAL A 279 26.44 -3.54 -12.93
C VAL A 279 26.47 -4.16 -11.54
N LEU A 280 26.17 -5.45 -11.48
CA LEU A 280 26.32 -6.29 -10.30
C LEU A 280 27.62 -7.08 -10.41
N LYS A 281 28.47 -6.96 -9.39
CA LYS A 281 29.71 -7.72 -9.27
C LYS A 281 29.69 -8.58 -8.02
N LEU A 282 29.88 -9.89 -8.20
CA LEU A 282 29.99 -10.87 -7.12
C LEU A 282 31.45 -11.25 -6.91
N PHE A 283 31.98 -11.01 -5.70
CA PHE A 283 33.39 -11.25 -5.41
C PHE A 283 33.69 -12.71 -5.04
N ALA A 284 32.68 -13.47 -4.61
CA ALA A 284 32.84 -14.89 -4.26
C ALA A 284 33.08 -15.79 -5.49
N ASP A 285 32.44 -15.48 -6.63
CA ASP A 285 32.46 -16.32 -7.85
C ASP A 285 33.15 -15.64 -9.04
N THR A 286 33.72 -14.43 -8.88
CA THR A 286 34.27 -13.60 -9.97
C THR A 286 33.32 -13.35 -11.14
N SER A 287 32.02 -13.53 -10.93
CA SER A 287 30.97 -13.32 -11.92
C SER A 287 30.51 -11.86 -11.90
N GLU A 288 30.37 -11.30 -13.10
CA GLU A 288 29.86 -9.96 -13.32
C GLU A 288 28.59 -10.08 -14.18
N VAL A 289 27.50 -9.51 -13.68
CA VAL A 289 26.19 -9.52 -14.33
C VAL A 289 25.80 -8.08 -14.58
N GLU A 290 25.67 -7.72 -15.86
CA GLU A 290 25.16 -6.42 -16.27
C GLU A 290 23.64 -6.49 -16.40
N GLN A 291 22.94 -5.52 -15.80
CA GLN A 291 21.50 -5.41 -15.91
C GLN A 291 21.13 -4.10 -16.59
N LEU A 292 20.36 -4.20 -17.66
CA LEU A 292 19.75 -3.05 -18.32
C LEU A 292 18.72 -2.44 -17.36
N SER A 293 18.99 -1.22 -16.90
CA SER A 293 18.01 -0.43 -16.14
C SER A 293 16.80 -0.16 -17.04
N HIS A 294 15.59 -0.29 -16.50
CA HIS A 294 14.37 0.13 -17.19
C HIS A 294 14.09 1.58 -16.79
N PRO A 295 14.48 2.60 -17.59
CA PRO A 295 14.23 3.98 -17.23
C PRO A 295 12.73 4.25 -17.26
N GLY A 296 12.16 4.64 -16.11
CA GLY A 296 10.87 5.30 -16.06
C GLY A 296 10.97 6.60 -16.85
N SER A 297 10.13 6.74 -17.88
CA SER A 297 10.13 7.86 -18.83
C SER A 297 9.94 9.22 -18.15
N SER A 298 11.04 9.95 -17.87
CA SER A 298 11.00 11.38 -17.54
C SER A 298 12.27 12.09 -18.05
N PRO A 299 12.15 13.22 -18.79
CA PRO A 299 13.25 13.83 -19.55
C PRO A 299 14.09 14.83 -18.72
N ALA A 300 14.43 14.49 -17.48
CA ALA A 300 15.45 15.19 -16.70
C ALA A 300 16.19 14.16 -15.83
N SER A 301 17.38 13.76 -16.29
CA SER A 301 18.17 12.60 -15.86
C SER A 301 18.38 12.49 -14.34
N VAL A 302 17.54 11.68 -13.72
CA VAL A 302 17.74 11.08 -12.38
C VAL A 302 17.33 9.62 -12.52
N PHE A 303 18.29 8.69 -12.45
CA PHE A 303 17.98 7.27 -12.53
C PHE A 303 17.35 6.84 -11.21
N LEU A 304 16.05 6.57 -11.22
CA LEU A 304 15.34 5.91 -10.13
C LEU A 304 15.43 4.40 -10.37
N SER A 305 15.96 3.66 -9.40
CA SER A 305 15.97 2.20 -9.47
C SER A 305 15.74 1.62 -8.08
N LYS A 306 14.91 0.58 -8.03
CA LYS A 306 14.66 -0.24 -6.85
C LYS A 306 15.40 -1.55 -7.02
N ILE A 307 16.18 -1.90 -6.01
CA ILE A 307 16.98 -3.12 -5.99
C ILE A 307 16.46 -4.03 -4.89
N PHE A 308 16.28 -5.31 -5.19
CA PHE A 308 15.96 -6.34 -4.21
C PHE A 308 17.10 -7.36 -4.14
N VAL A 309 17.72 -7.52 -2.96
CA VAL A 309 18.84 -8.45 -2.77
C VAL A 309 18.38 -9.63 -1.94
N ARG A 310 18.43 -10.84 -2.51
CA ARG A 310 18.08 -12.09 -1.81
C ARG A 310 19.29 -13.02 -1.71
N SER A 311 19.47 -13.67 -0.56
CA SER A 311 20.46 -14.74 -0.35
C SER A 311 19.76 -16.09 -0.34
N TYR A 312 20.25 -17.04 -1.16
CA TYR A 312 19.77 -18.44 -1.20
C TYR A 312 20.73 -19.41 -0.48
N SER A 313 21.98 -18.99 -0.29
CA SER A 313 23.01 -19.67 0.51
C SER A 313 23.93 -18.60 1.11
N SER A 314 24.78 -18.94 2.08
CA SER A 314 25.70 -17.98 2.71
C SER A 314 26.60 -17.23 1.72
N ASN A 315 26.73 -17.71 0.48
CA ASN A 315 27.59 -17.10 -0.56
C ASN A 315 26.86 -16.77 -1.88
N SER A 316 25.55 -17.04 -2.02
CA SER A 316 24.83 -16.82 -3.30
C SER A 316 23.81 -15.69 -3.16
N PHE A 317 24.03 -14.61 -3.93
CA PHE A 317 23.17 -13.43 -3.97
C PHE A 317 22.56 -13.24 -5.36
N PHE A 318 21.29 -12.85 -5.41
CA PHE A 318 20.59 -12.53 -6.66
C PHE A 318 19.94 -11.16 -6.57
N LEU A 319 19.98 -10.44 -7.70
CA LEU A 319 19.13 -9.29 -7.99
C LEU A 319 17.83 -9.79 -8.61
N LEU A 320 16.70 -9.32 -8.07
CA LEU A 320 15.38 -9.42 -8.68
C LEU A 320 14.96 -8.05 -9.20
#